data_AF-A0A1B6L4K9-F1
#
_entry.id   AF-A0A1B6L4K9-F1
#
_cell.length_a   1.000
_cell.length_b   1.000
_cell.length_c   1.000
_cell.angle_alpha   90.00
_cell.angle_beta   90.00
_cell.angle_gamma   90.00
#
_symmetry.space_group_name_H-M   'P 1'
#
loop_
_entity.id
_entity.type
_entity.pdbx_description
1 polymer ?
#
loop_
_entity_poly.entity_id
_entity_poly.type
_entity_poly.pdbx_seq_one_letter_code
_entity_poly.pdbx_strand_id
1 'polypeptide(L)'
;GTVSSPNYPDYYPSRKDCVWHFTTTPGHRIKLLFTEFEMEPHQECAYDHIVLYDGDSTDSHILGRFCGSKVPHPILATSNQMFMVFKSDASVQRKGFVATHTTACGGHLQASGRVKHLYSHSKYGD
;
A
#
# COMPACT_ATOMS: atom_id res chain seq x y z
N GLY A 1 -6.93 -9.32 2.23
CA GLY A 1 -7.34 -9.18 3.65
C GLY A 1 -7.42 -7.71 4.01
N THR A 2 -7.39 -7.39 5.31
CA THR A 2 -7.53 -6.01 5.82
C THR A 2 -6.32 -5.64 6.68
N VAL A 3 -5.89 -4.39 6.61
CA VAL A 3 -4.87 -3.78 7.46
C VAL A 3 -5.39 -2.45 8.00
N SER A 4 -4.92 -2.04 9.16
CA SER A 4 -5.29 -0.77 9.77
C SER A 4 -4.11 -0.13 10.47
N SER A 5 -4.23 1.17 10.76
CA SER A 5 -3.30 1.85 11.66
C SER A 5 -3.30 1.18 13.05
N PRO A 6 -2.17 1.28 13.79
CA PRO A 6 -2.14 0.83 15.18
C PRO A 6 -3.25 1.49 15.98
N ASN A 7 -3.85 0.73 16.90
CA ASN A 7 -4.95 1.15 17.79
C ASN A 7 -6.30 1.48 17.13
N TYR A 8 -6.45 1.37 15.80
CA TYR A 8 -7.76 1.59 15.17
C TYR A 8 -8.86 0.74 15.84
N PRO A 9 -10.03 1.30 16.19
CA PRO A 9 -10.58 2.61 15.78
C PRO A 9 -10.17 3.81 16.64
N ASP A 10 -9.35 3.62 17.68
CA ASP A 10 -8.77 4.71 18.46
C ASP A 10 -7.64 5.39 17.69
N TYR A 11 -7.14 6.50 18.24
CA TYR A 11 -6.12 7.29 17.58
C TYR A 11 -4.79 6.53 17.52
N TYR A 12 -4.10 6.61 16.38
CA TYR A 12 -2.78 5.99 16.24
C TYR A 12 -1.79 6.63 17.21
N PRO A 13 -0.78 5.90 17.75
CA PRO A 13 0.23 6.51 18.61
C PRO A 13 1.18 7.45 17.85
N SER A 14 1.80 8.38 18.58
CA SER A 14 2.92 9.18 18.08
C SER A 14 4.19 8.34 17.87
N ARG A 15 5.10 8.83 17.01
CA ARG A 15 6.44 8.28 16.76
C ARG A 15 6.44 6.81 16.36
N LYS A 16 5.53 6.43 15.46
CA LYS A 16 5.46 5.08 14.92
C LYS A 16 6.08 5.03 13.54
N ASP A 17 6.70 3.89 13.25
CA ASP A 17 7.24 3.51 11.96
C ASP A 17 6.76 2.07 11.73
N CYS A 18 5.65 1.93 11.00
CA CYS A 18 5.00 0.64 10.76
C CYS A 18 5.11 0.28 9.29
N VAL A 19 5.41 -0.99 9.05
CA VAL A 19 5.70 -1.50 7.72
C VAL A 19 4.81 -2.70 7.42
N TRP A 20 4.24 -2.73 6.22
CA TRP A 20 3.54 -3.89 5.69
C TRP A 20 4.15 -4.25 4.34
N HIS A 21 4.52 -5.52 4.20
CA HIS A 21 4.93 -6.09 2.93
C HIS A 21 3.80 -6.99 2.41
N PHE A 22 3.13 -6.54 1.36
CA PHE A 22 2.11 -7.31 0.67
C PHE A 22 2.77 -8.13 -0.43
N THR A 23 2.47 -9.42 -0.47
CA THR A 23 2.92 -10.33 -1.52
C THR A 23 1.73 -11.11 -2.05
N THR A 24 1.71 -11.35 -3.35
CA THR A 24 0.75 -12.23 -4.01
C THR A 24 1.44 -13.15 -5.00
N THR A 25 0.67 -14.05 -5.62
CA THR A 25 1.19 -15.01 -6.59
C THR A 25 1.88 -14.31 -7.77
N PRO A 26 3.02 -14.83 -8.25
CA PRO A 26 3.67 -14.30 -9.45
C PRO A 26 2.69 -14.22 -10.64
N GLY A 27 2.77 -13.14 -11.41
CA GLY A 27 1.84 -12.87 -12.52
C GLY A 27 0.53 -12.17 -12.14
N HIS A 28 0.30 -11.94 -10.84
CA HIS A 28 -0.77 -11.08 -10.33
C HIS A 28 -0.21 -9.79 -9.73
N ARG A 29 -1.12 -8.88 -9.39
CA ARG A 29 -0.83 -7.56 -8.82
C ARG A 29 -1.58 -7.39 -7.51
N ILE A 30 -1.09 -6.48 -6.68
CA ILE A 30 -1.75 -6.10 -5.44
C ILE A 30 -2.55 -4.82 -5.66
N LYS A 31 -3.84 -4.87 -5.33
CA LYS A 31 -4.72 -3.70 -5.25
C LYS A 31 -4.94 -3.34 -3.78
N LEU A 32 -4.71 -2.10 -3.41
CA LEU A 32 -4.97 -1.56 -2.08
C LEU A 32 -6.09 -0.51 -2.15
N LEU A 33 -7.10 -0.66 -1.30
CA LEU A 33 -8.25 0.22 -1.20
C LEU A 33 -8.40 0.69 0.25
N PHE A 34 -8.26 2.00 0.48
CA PHE A 34 -8.57 2.61 1.76
C PHE A 34 -10.09 2.77 1.91
N THR A 35 -10.65 2.23 2.99
CA THR A 35 -12.07 2.39 3.34
C THR A 35 -12.26 3.48 4.38
N GLU A 36 -11.25 3.70 5.23
CA GLU A 36 -11.20 4.76 6.24
C GLU A 36 -9.82 5.43 6.14
N PHE A 37 -9.77 6.76 6.18
CA PHE A 37 -8.53 7.51 6.06
C PHE A 37 -8.64 8.90 6.73
N GLU A 38 -7.94 9.06 7.84
CA GLU A 38 -7.84 10.32 8.58
C GLU A 38 -6.46 10.40 9.24
N MET A 39 -5.60 11.25 8.69
CA MET A 39 -4.24 11.53 9.17
C MET A 39 -4.05 13.02 9.39
N GLU A 40 -2.98 13.40 10.10
CA GLU A 40 -2.59 14.81 10.18
C GLU A 40 -2.43 15.42 8.77
N PRO A 41 -3.09 16.55 8.47
CA PRO A 41 -2.98 17.20 7.18
C PRO A 41 -1.70 18.05 7.09
N HIS A 42 -0.97 17.91 5.99
CA HIS A 42 0.15 18.79 5.64
C HIS A 42 0.28 18.90 4.12
N GLN A 43 0.69 20.04 3.59
CA GLN A 43 0.75 20.29 2.14
C GLN A 43 1.61 19.27 1.39
N GLU A 44 2.73 18.87 1.99
CA GLU A 44 3.67 17.87 1.46
C GLU A 44 3.64 16.54 2.23
N CYS A 45 2.68 16.37 3.16
CA CYS A 45 2.62 15.21 4.05
C CYS A 45 3.93 14.96 4.82
N ALA A 46 4.57 16.01 5.34
CA ALA A 46 5.88 15.92 5.98
C ALA A 46 5.83 15.31 7.40
N TYR A 47 4.68 15.46 8.08
CA TYR A 47 4.42 14.91 9.40
C TYR A 47 3.92 13.46 9.27
N ASP A 48 2.67 13.19 9.63
CA ASP A 48 2.08 11.86 9.52
C ASP A 48 1.72 11.51 8.08
N HIS A 49 2.14 10.34 7.62
CA HIS A 49 1.88 9.93 6.24
C HIS A 49 1.96 8.41 6.02
N ILE A 50 1.35 7.98 4.92
CA ILE A 50 1.59 6.67 4.32
C ILE A 50 2.35 6.86 3.02
N VAL A 51 3.44 6.11 2.82
CA VAL A 51 4.07 5.93 1.49
C VAL A 51 3.83 4.51 1.02
N LEU A 52 3.39 4.38 -0.23
CA LEU A 52 3.29 3.11 -0.94
C LEU A 52 4.39 3.01 -1.98
N TYR A 53 5.03 1.84 -2.05
CA TYR A 53 6.10 1.54 -2.99
C TYR A 53 5.72 0.33 -3.86
N ASP A 54 6.06 0.41 -5.14
CA ASP A 54 5.80 -0.59 -6.17
C ASP A 54 6.87 -1.67 -6.19
N GLY A 55 6.93 -2.47 -5.13
CA GLY A 55 7.92 -3.52 -4.98
C GLY A 55 7.99 -4.03 -3.54
N ASP A 56 9.16 -4.49 -3.15
CA ASP A 56 9.39 -5.23 -1.90
C ASP A 56 10.05 -4.40 -0.78
N SER A 57 10.36 -3.14 -1.06
CA SER A 57 11.20 -2.30 -0.20
C SER A 57 11.02 -0.80 -0.47
N THR A 58 11.60 0.03 0.38
CA THR A 58 11.62 1.51 0.25
C THR A 58 12.47 2.02 -0.92
N ASP A 59 13.30 1.15 -1.52
CA ASP A 59 14.11 1.49 -2.70
C ASP A 59 13.31 1.37 -4.01
N SER A 60 12.09 0.81 -3.92
CA SER A 60 11.18 0.66 -5.07
C SER A 60 10.50 2.00 -5.44
N HIS A 61 9.90 2.06 -6.63
CA HIS A 61 9.23 3.28 -7.10
C HIS A 61 8.05 3.66 -6.20
N ILE A 62 7.90 4.94 -5.86
CA ILE A 62 6.80 5.43 -5.01
C ILE A 62 5.50 5.47 -5.82
N LEU A 63 4.49 4.72 -5.40
CA LEU A 63 3.12 4.78 -5.94
C LEU A 63 2.34 6.00 -5.43
N GLY A 64 2.68 6.47 -4.23
CA GLY A 64 2.11 7.70 -3.69
C GLY A 64 2.46 7.92 -2.22
N ARG A 65 2.30 9.19 -1.81
CA ARG A 65 2.41 9.66 -0.42
C ARG A 65 1.09 10.30 -0.04
N PHE A 66 0.51 9.90 1.08
CA PHE A 66 -0.84 10.27 1.47
C PHE A 66 -0.90 10.74 2.93
N CYS A 67 -1.69 11.78 3.18
CA CYS A 67 -2.01 12.32 4.51
C CYS A 67 -3.32 13.15 4.44
N GLY A 68 -3.75 13.71 5.58
CA GLY A 68 -5.03 14.41 5.69
C GLY A 68 -6.24 13.46 5.73
N SER A 69 -7.42 13.98 5.37
CA SER A 69 -8.70 13.25 5.44
C SER A 69 -9.28 12.84 4.08
N LYS A 70 -8.58 13.14 2.99
CA LYS A 70 -9.02 12.72 1.65
C LYS A 70 -8.63 11.25 1.43
N VAL A 71 -9.64 10.38 1.35
CA VAL A 71 -9.43 8.97 1.02
C VAL A 71 -8.72 8.84 -0.34
N PRO A 72 -7.56 8.16 -0.40
CA PRO A 72 -6.86 7.91 -1.66
C PRO A 72 -7.71 7.07 -2.63
N HIS A 73 -7.54 7.32 -3.94
CA HIS A 73 -8.09 6.43 -4.96
C HIS A 73 -7.44 5.03 -4.86
N PRO A 74 -8.11 3.97 -5.35
CA PRO A 74 -7.54 2.62 -5.32
C PRO A 74 -6.15 2.58 -5.96
N ILE A 75 -5.17 2.03 -5.23
CA ILE A 75 -3.78 1.93 -5.68
C ILE A 75 -3.54 0.52 -6.19
N LEU A 76 -2.86 0.41 -7.33
CA LEU A 76 -2.56 -0.87 -7.96
C LEU A 76 -1.06 -0.96 -8.24
N ALA A 77 -0.36 -1.87 -7.58
CA ALA A 77 1.05 -2.16 -7.87
C ALA A 77 1.20 -2.69 -9.29
N THR A 78 2.37 -2.58 -9.91
CA THR A 78 2.67 -3.17 -11.22
C THR A 78 3.20 -4.61 -11.10
N SER A 79 3.76 -4.95 -9.94
CA SER A 79 4.31 -6.28 -9.61
C SER A 79 3.41 -7.06 -8.64
N ASN A 80 3.83 -8.27 -8.30
CA ASN A 80 3.18 -9.10 -7.28
C ASN A 80 3.58 -8.72 -5.84
N GLN A 81 4.28 -7.60 -5.67
CA GLN A 81 4.75 -7.09 -4.38
C GLN A 81 4.39 -5.61 -4.23
N MET A 82 3.98 -5.22 -3.03
CA MET A 82 3.73 -3.82 -2.65
C MET A 82 4.22 -3.61 -1.23
N PHE A 83 4.94 -2.53 -1.00
CA PHE A 83 5.47 -2.17 0.30
C PHE A 83 4.79 -0.90 0.80
N MET A 84 4.32 -0.92 2.05
CA MET A 84 3.64 0.21 2.68
C MET A 84 4.36 0.62 3.95
N VAL A 85 4.63 1.91 4.08
CA VAL A 85 5.22 2.51 5.27
C VAL A 85 4.27 3.55 5.82
N PHE A 86 3.89 3.42 7.09
CA PHE A 86 3.18 4.43 7.87
C PHE A 86 4.15 5.06 8.86
N LYS A 87 4.24 6.39 8.86
CA LYS A 87 4.99 7.13 9.87
C LYS A 87 4.10 8.14 10.58
N SER A 88 4.29 8.25 11.89
CA SER A 88 3.72 9.33 12.71
C SER A 88 4.81 10.11 13.46
N ASP A 89 4.60 11.41 13.63
CA ASP A 89 5.50 12.33 14.30
C ASP A 89 5.19 12.43 15.81
N ALA A 90 5.65 13.49 16.48
CA ALA A 90 5.45 13.67 17.92
C ALA A 90 4.01 14.02 18.35
N SER A 91 3.16 14.53 17.46
CA SER A 91 1.91 15.21 17.81
C SER A 91 0.78 14.98 16.78
N VAL A 92 -0.42 15.47 17.09
CA VAL A 92 -1.58 15.48 16.18
C VAL A 92 -2.00 14.11 15.65
N GLN A 93 -2.25 13.18 16.57
CA GLN A 93 -2.80 11.88 16.21
C GLN A 93 -4.25 12.00 15.70
N ARG A 94 -4.65 11.06 14.83
CA ARG A 94 -5.99 10.90 14.28
C ARG A 94 -6.39 9.43 14.31
N LYS A 95 -7.60 9.09 13.85
CA LYS A 95 -8.07 7.70 13.79
C LYS A 95 -7.19 6.81 12.90
N GLY A 96 -6.52 7.39 11.90
CA GLY A 96 -5.62 6.67 11.02
C GLY A 96 -6.34 6.07 9.83
N PHE A 97 -6.13 4.79 9.55
CA PHE A 97 -6.61 4.19 8.31
C PHE A 97 -7.11 2.76 8.49
N VAL A 98 -8.00 2.36 7.59
CA VAL A 98 -8.32 0.96 7.30
C VAL A 98 -8.22 0.78 5.80
N ALA A 99 -7.50 -0.26 5.39
CA ALA A 99 -7.33 -0.61 3.98
C ALA A 99 -7.54 -2.10 3.76
N THR A 100 -8.17 -2.42 2.62
CA THR A 100 -8.30 -3.78 2.12
C THR A 100 -7.29 -4.00 1.01
N HIS A 101 -6.59 -5.13 1.04
CA HIS A 101 -5.72 -5.56 -0.04
C HIS A 101 -6.32 -6.79 -0.73
N THR A 102 -6.34 -6.77 -2.06
CA THR A 102 -6.80 -7.88 -2.89
C THR A 102 -5.81 -8.17 -4.01
N THR A 103 -5.87 -9.41 -4.50
CA THR A 103 -5.13 -9.83 -5.68
C THR A 103 -5.91 -9.40 -6.92
N ALA A 104 -5.24 -8.74 -7.85
CA ALA A 104 -5.76 -8.41 -9.17
C ALA A 104 -4.98 -9.17 -10.26
N CYS A 105 -5.65 -9.56 -11.34
CA CYS A 105 -5.00 -10.21 -12.47
C CYS A 105 -4.31 -9.19 -13.41
N GLY A 106 -3.37 -9.68 -14.24
CA GLY A 106 -2.60 -8.87 -15.18
C GLY A 106 -1.29 -8.34 -14.59
N GLY A 107 -0.44 -7.71 -15.40
CA GLY A 107 0.90 -7.28 -15.02
C GLY A 107 1.61 -6.53 -16.15
N HIS A 108 2.63 -5.73 -15.83
CA HIS A 108 3.51 -5.19 -16.86
C HIS A 108 4.59 -6.23 -17.21
N LEU A 109 4.51 -6.78 -18.42
CA LEU A 109 5.44 -7.82 -18.87
C LEU A 109 6.65 -7.19 -19.54
N GLN A 110 7.81 -7.25 -18.89
CA GLN A 110 9.08 -6.88 -19.51
C GLN A 110 9.79 -8.12 -20.06
N ALA A 111 10.02 -8.12 -21.38
CA ALA A 111 10.82 -9.15 -22.04
C ALA A 111 12.28 -9.05 -21.56
N SER A 112 12.89 -10.20 -21.27
CA SER A 112 14.31 -10.30 -20.91
C SER A 112 14.96 -11.40 -21.74
N GLY A 113 16.30 -11.41 -21.84
CA GLY A 113 17.03 -12.48 -22.53
C GLY A 113 16.93 -13.86 -21.84
N ARG A 114 16.31 -13.93 -20.65
CA ARG A 114 16.02 -15.19 -19.95
C ARG A 114 14.58 -15.60 -20.17
N VAL A 115 14.37 -16.89 -20.43
CA VAL A 115 13.03 -17.49 -20.46
C VAL A 115 12.41 -17.35 -19.07
N LYS A 116 11.24 -16.71 -19.00
CA LYS A 116 10.41 -16.64 -17.81
C LYS A 116 9.06 -17.27 -18.11
N HIS A 117 8.53 -18.04 -17.18
CA HIS A 117 7.19 -18.60 -17.30
C HIS A 117 6.17 -17.54 -16.91
N LEU A 118 5.23 -17.28 -17.82
CA LEU A 118 4.06 -16.45 -17.56
C LEU A 118 2.94 -17.35 -17.07
N TYR A 119 2.54 -17.14 -15.82
CA TYR A 119 1.46 -17.89 -15.22
C TYR A 119 0.15 -17.14 -15.46
N SER A 120 -0.58 -17.57 -16.49
CA SER A 120 -1.99 -17.23 -16.66
C SER A 120 -2.80 -18.26 -15.86
N HIS A 121 -3.13 -17.95 -14.61
CA HIS A 121 -3.99 -18.83 -13.83
C HIS A 121 -5.43 -18.71 -14.31
N SER A 122 -5.87 -19.67 -15.13
CA SER A 122 -7.26 -19.83 -15.58
C SER A 122 -8.26 -20.18 -14.46
N LYS A 123 -7.79 -20.36 -13.22
CA LYS A 123 -8.59 -20.90 -12.10
C LYS A 123 -9.28 -19.85 -11.22
N TYR A 124 -9.02 -18.57 -11.44
CA TYR A 124 -9.56 -17.45 -10.63
C TYR A 124 -10.05 -16.27 -11.48
N GLY A 125 -10.37 -16.53 -12.75
CA GLY A 125 -11.10 -15.57 -13.58
C GLY A 125 -12.60 -15.79 -13.39
N ASP A 126 -13.20 -14.97 -12.54
CA ASP A 126 -14.62 -14.61 -12.63
C ASP A 126 -14.70 -13.17 -13.17
#